data_AF-A0A7S4G065-F1
#
_entry.id   AF-A0A7S4G065-F1
#
_cell.length_a   1.000
_cell.length_b   1.000
_cell.length_c   1.000
_cell.angle_alpha   90.00
_cell.angle_beta   90.00
_cell.angle_gamma   90.00
#
_symmetry.space_group_name_H-M   'P 1'
#
loop_
_entity.id
_entity.type
_entity.pdbx_description
1 polymer ?
#
loop_
_entity_poly.entity_id
_entity_poly.type
_entity_poly.pdbx_seq_one_letter_code
_entity_poly.pdbx_strand_id
1 'polypeptide(L)'
;MPASKDDDLQPTSEEASLQDPITLKRITTPAKGISCMHRACFDLSIYLDFCNQQNEWRCSICMAPCMFADLRVDSLYQQILQDPSLGLDEDIDTVVITLGDHDKPWVFKDPPPCKPHSEDEPSYEA
;
A
#
# COMPACT_ATOMS: atom_id res chain seq x y z
N MET A 1 -21.07 41.31 -5.67
CA MET A 1 -20.05 40.74 -4.78
C MET A 1 -20.73 39.69 -3.91
N PRO A 2 -20.35 38.41 -4.04
CA PRO A 2 -20.16 37.57 -2.86
C PRO A 2 -18.76 36.93 -2.92
N ALA A 3 -17.90 37.20 -1.93
CA ALA A 3 -17.76 36.48 -0.66
C ALA A 3 -16.72 35.34 -0.79
N SER A 4 -15.48 35.68 -0.45
CA SER A 4 -14.37 34.75 -0.23
C SER A 4 -14.54 34.01 1.11
N LYS A 5 -13.93 32.81 1.17
CA LYS A 5 -13.66 31.93 2.33
C LYS A 5 -14.73 30.85 2.58
N ASP A 6 -14.46 29.64 2.10
CA ASP A 6 -13.85 28.58 2.92
C ASP A 6 -13.32 27.53 1.95
N ASP A 7 -12.00 27.43 1.84
CA ASP A 7 -11.34 26.30 1.17
C ASP A 7 -11.39 25.16 2.19
N ASP A 8 -12.56 24.52 2.31
CA ASP A 8 -12.77 23.28 3.04
C ASP A 8 -12.00 22.19 2.29
N LEU A 9 -10.67 22.24 2.41
CA LEU A 9 -9.78 21.22 1.87
C LEU A 9 -9.94 20.02 2.80
N GLN A 10 -11.02 19.28 2.59
CA GLN A 10 -11.30 18.05 3.31
C GLN A 10 -10.06 17.17 3.20
N PRO A 11 -9.55 16.61 4.32
CA PRO A 11 -8.45 15.67 4.25
C PRO A 11 -8.90 14.52 3.36
N THR A 12 -8.34 14.44 2.16
CA THR A 12 -8.65 13.37 1.24
C THR A 12 -7.93 12.13 1.76
N SER A 13 -8.71 11.24 2.36
CA SER A 13 -8.25 9.90 2.67
C SER A 13 -8.36 9.04 1.41
N GLU A 14 -7.26 8.41 1.04
CA GLU A 14 -7.20 7.51 -0.11
C GLU A 14 -6.75 6.13 0.34
N GLU A 15 -7.41 5.11 -0.18
CA GLU A 15 -7.10 3.73 0.14
C GLU A 15 -5.97 3.22 -0.77
N ALA A 16 -4.98 2.57 -0.16
CA ALA A 16 -3.78 2.08 -0.80
C ALA A 16 -3.58 0.61 -0.45
N SER A 17 -3.60 -0.27 -1.46
CA SER A 17 -3.28 -1.69 -1.29
C SER A 17 -1.77 -1.91 -1.31
N LEU A 18 -1.27 -2.69 -0.36
CA LEU A 18 0.11 -3.15 -0.21
C LEU A 18 0.36 -4.50 -0.94
N GLN A 19 -0.66 -5.03 -1.61
CA GLN A 19 -0.56 -6.22 -2.45
C GLN A 19 -0.30 -5.87 -3.90
N ASP A 20 0.54 -6.67 -4.54
CA ASP A 20 0.88 -6.54 -5.94
C ASP A 20 -0.32 -6.96 -6.82
N PRO A 21 -0.74 -6.16 -7.81
CA PRO A 21 -1.91 -6.48 -8.64
C PRO A 21 -1.69 -7.70 -9.55
N ILE A 22 -0.45 -8.14 -9.77
CA ILE A 22 -0.14 -9.27 -10.66
C ILE A 22 -0.21 -10.59 -9.88
N THR A 23 0.41 -10.64 -8.71
CA THR A 23 0.55 -11.86 -7.91
C THR A 23 -0.34 -11.91 -6.67
N LEU A 24 -0.98 -10.79 -6.30
CA LEU A 24 -1.70 -10.59 -5.05
C LEU A 24 -0.84 -10.88 -3.80
N LYS A 25 0.48 -10.87 -3.96
CA LYS A 25 1.44 -11.06 -2.88
C LYS A 25 1.78 -9.72 -2.26
N ARG A 26 2.24 -9.76 -1.01
CA ARG A 26 2.76 -8.58 -0.31
C ARG A 26 3.93 -7.99 -1.11
N ILE A 27 3.83 -6.70 -1.42
CA ILE A 27 4.89 -5.97 -2.10
C ILE A 27 6.09 -5.89 -1.16
N THR A 28 7.26 -6.30 -1.65
CA THR A 28 8.54 -6.18 -0.95
C THR A 28 9.26 -4.91 -1.36
N THR A 29 9.23 -4.61 -2.67
CA THR A 29 9.88 -3.45 -3.25
C THR A 29 8.85 -2.66 -4.05
N PRO A 30 8.21 -1.64 -3.44
CA PRO A 30 7.16 -0.88 -4.11
C PRO A 30 7.76 -0.03 -5.21
N ALA A 31 7.45 -0.38 -6.46
CA ALA A 31 7.87 0.37 -7.63
C ALA A 31 6.68 0.85 -8.44
N LYS A 32 6.89 1.98 -9.12
CA LYS A 32 5.98 2.53 -10.12
C LYS A 32 6.77 3.25 -11.21
N GLY A 33 6.18 3.39 -12.38
CA GLY A 33 6.75 4.19 -13.46
C GLY A 33 6.65 5.68 -13.16
N ILE A 34 7.59 6.48 -13.64
CA ILE A 34 7.50 7.95 -13.59
C ILE A 34 6.28 8.51 -14.35
N SER A 35 5.83 7.77 -15.37
CA SER A 35 4.65 8.07 -16.19
C SER A 35 3.33 7.58 -15.55
N CYS A 36 3.40 6.85 -14.44
CA CYS A 36 2.23 6.29 -13.78
C CYS A 36 1.48 7.36 -12.97
N MET A 37 0.25 7.66 -13.41
CA MET A 37 -0.67 8.58 -12.72
C MET A 37 -1.51 7.91 -11.61
N HIS A 38 -1.28 6.64 -11.31
CA HIS A 38 -1.94 5.95 -10.20
C HIS A 38 -1.11 6.05 -8.92
N ARG A 39 -1.80 5.96 -7.77
CA ARG A 39 -1.17 5.91 -6.45
C ARG A 39 -0.73 4.51 -6.04
N ALA A 40 -1.36 3.47 -6.60
CA ALA A 40 -0.98 2.08 -6.36
C ALA A 40 0.47 1.81 -6.79
N CYS A 41 1.15 0.91 -6.10
CA CYS A 41 2.47 0.41 -6.49
C CYS A 41 2.37 -1.06 -6.87
N PHE A 42 3.35 -1.55 -7.60
CA PHE A 42 3.53 -2.98 -7.90
C PHE A 42 4.88 -3.43 -7.34
N ASP A 43 5.06 -4.74 -7.18
CA ASP A 43 6.36 -5.24 -6.73
C ASP A 43 7.36 -5.21 -7.89
N LEU A 44 8.52 -4.59 -7.66
CA LEU A 44 9.56 -4.44 -8.68
C LEU A 44 10.01 -5.79 -9.24
N SER A 45 10.22 -6.78 -8.39
CA SER A 45 10.74 -8.09 -8.81
C SER A 45 9.69 -8.81 -9.67
N ILE A 46 8.44 -8.80 -9.21
CA ILE A 46 7.32 -9.41 -9.95
C ILE A 46 7.09 -8.70 -11.28
N TYR A 47 7.14 -7.37 -11.30
CA TYR A 47 6.97 -6.60 -12.53
C TYR A 47 8.04 -6.92 -13.57
N LEU A 48 9.31 -7.02 -13.16
CA LEU A 48 10.40 -7.36 -14.06
C LEU A 48 10.23 -8.77 -14.63
N ASP A 49 9.87 -9.74 -13.81
CA ASP A 49 9.59 -11.10 -14.25
C ASP A 49 8.41 -11.13 -15.23
N PHE A 50 7.33 -10.40 -14.93
CA PHE A 50 6.15 -10.31 -15.78
C PHE A 50 6.46 -9.67 -17.13
N CYS A 51 7.14 -8.52 -17.14
CA CYS A 51 7.56 -7.84 -18.37
C CYS A 51 8.50 -8.69 -19.21
N ASN A 52 9.41 -9.42 -18.57
CA ASN A 52 10.32 -10.34 -19.25
C ASN A 52 9.58 -11.53 -19.89
N GLN A 53 8.54 -12.05 -19.22
CA GLN A 53 7.71 -13.14 -19.77
C GLN A 53 6.80 -12.68 -20.92
N GLN A 54 6.17 -11.50 -20.79
CA GLN A 54 5.26 -10.96 -21.81
C GLN A 54 6.00 -10.25 -22.95
N ASN A 55 7.29 -9.95 -22.77
CA ASN A 55 8.08 -9.11 -23.67
C ASN A 55 7.43 -7.72 -23.92
N GLU A 56 6.70 -7.20 -22.92
CA GLU A 56 6.00 -5.92 -22.98
C GLU A 56 6.30 -5.07 -21.74
N TRP A 57 6.72 -3.83 -21.96
CA TRP A 57 7.15 -2.88 -20.92
C TRP A 57 6.11 -1.79 -20.67
N ARG A 58 4.98 -2.20 -20.10
CA ARG A 58 3.86 -1.32 -19.78
C ARG A 58 3.38 -1.59 -18.37
N CYS A 59 2.82 -0.58 -17.72
CA CYS A 59 2.23 -0.73 -16.41
C CYS A 59 0.92 -1.52 -16.52
N SER A 60 0.74 -2.58 -15.72
CA SER A 60 -0.51 -3.37 -15.69
C SER A 60 -1.71 -2.61 -15.13
N ILE A 61 -1.48 -1.51 -14.41
CA ILE A 61 -2.53 -0.72 -13.73
C ILE A 61 -3.09 0.35 -14.67
N CYS A 62 -2.22 1.13 -15.31
CA CYS A 62 -2.62 2.27 -16.15
C CYS A 62 -2.29 2.13 -17.64
N MET A 63 -1.64 1.03 -18.04
CA MET A 63 -1.17 0.79 -19.41
C MET A 63 -0.17 1.83 -19.92
N ALA A 64 0.35 2.69 -19.05
CA ALA A 64 1.38 3.67 -19.40
C ALA A 64 2.71 2.98 -19.76
N PRO A 65 3.52 3.56 -20.66
CA PRO A 65 4.84 3.06 -20.96
C PRO A 65 5.71 3.12 -19.70
N CYS A 66 6.23 1.96 -19.29
CA CYS A 66 6.96 1.81 -18.04
C CYS A 66 8.21 0.96 -18.31
N MET A 67 9.24 1.61 -18.86
CA MET A 67 10.51 0.95 -19.13
C MET A 67 11.31 0.77 -17.84
N PHE A 68 12.27 -0.14 -17.86
CA PHE A 68 13.20 -0.36 -16.74
C PHE A 68 13.83 0.95 -16.22
N ALA A 69 14.23 1.85 -17.12
CA ALA A 69 14.86 3.13 -16.77
C ALA A 69 13.91 4.13 -16.07
N ASP A 70 12.61 3.99 -16.32
CA ASP A 70 11.55 4.87 -15.82
C ASP A 70 10.95 4.39 -14.50
N LEU A 71 11.33 3.19 -14.05
CA LEU A 71 10.92 2.65 -12.75
C LEU A 71 11.54 3.46 -11.61
N ARG A 72 10.71 3.78 -10.63
CA ARG A 72 11.10 4.45 -9.39
C ARG A 72 10.46 3.73 -8.21
N VAL A 73 11.21 3.65 -7.12
CA VAL A 73 10.73 3.10 -5.86
C VAL A 73 9.94 4.17 -5.13
N ASP A 74 8.73 3.84 -4.69
CA ASP A 74 7.88 4.75 -3.94
C ASP A 74 8.30 4.75 -2.46
N SER A 75 8.88 5.87 -2.02
CA SER A 75 9.39 6.01 -0.65
C SER A 75 8.28 5.98 0.40
N LEU A 76 7.06 6.42 0.06
CA LEU A 76 5.93 6.40 0.99
C LEU A 76 5.51 4.96 1.26
N TYR A 77 5.31 4.16 0.22
CA TYR A 77 5.02 2.74 0.37
C TYR A 77 6.17 1.99 1.06
N GLN A 78 7.42 2.34 0.76
CA GLN A 78 8.57 1.74 1.42
C GLN A 78 8.58 2.05 2.92
N GLN A 79 8.26 3.28 3.32
CA GLN A 79 8.12 3.65 4.73
C GLN A 79 6.98 2.90 5.40
N ILE A 80 5.82 2.80 4.74
CA ILE A 80 4.67 2.03 5.25
C ILE A 80 5.07 0.57 5.46
N LEU A 81 5.75 -0.06 4.50
CA LEU A 81 6.17 -1.46 4.61
C LEU A 81 7.25 -1.70 5.70
N GLN A 82 8.08 -0.68 5.97
CA GLN A 82 9.13 -0.73 7.01
C GLN A 82 8.62 -0.33 8.39
N ASP A 83 7.39 0.16 8.49
CA ASP A 83 6.83 0.65 9.75
C ASP A 83 6.54 -0.52 10.70
N PRO A 84 7.23 -0.63 11.84
CA PRO A 84 7.00 -1.70 12.79
C PRO A 84 5.62 -1.61 13.45
N SER A 85 4.91 -0.48 13.33
CA SER A 85 3.54 -0.36 13.82
C SER A 85 2.52 -1.13 12.98
N LEU A 86 2.90 -1.66 11.80
CA LEU A 86 2.07 -2.67 11.12
C LEU A 86 1.94 -3.97 11.92
N GLY A 87 2.78 -4.18 12.93
CA GLY A 87 2.92 -5.51 13.50
C GLY A 87 3.50 -6.47 12.47
N LEU A 88 4.07 -7.56 12.94
CA LEU A 88 4.54 -8.65 12.08
C LEU A 88 3.36 -9.48 11.56
N ASP A 89 2.15 -8.90 11.52
CA ASP A 89 0.95 -9.57 11.06
C ASP A 89 0.95 -9.49 9.53
N GLU A 90 1.24 -10.63 8.90
CA GLU A 90 1.25 -10.82 7.45
C GLU A 90 -0.11 -10.49 6.78
N ASP A 91 -1.13 -10.22 7.59
CA ASP A 91 -2.53 -10.02 7.21
C ASP A 91 -2.92 -8.57 6.88
N ILE A 92 -2.03 -7.57 7.00
CA ILE A 92 -2.35 -6.19 6.59
C ILE A 92 -2.02 -5.99 5.10
N ASP A 93 -3.05 -6.07 4.27
CA ASP A 93 -2.98 -5.86 2.81
C ASP A 93 -3.36 -4.43 2.36
N THR A 94 -4.05 -3.64 3.20
CA THR A 94 -4.60 -2.33 2.80
C THR A 94 -4.39 -1.27 3.89
N VAL A 95 -4.00 -0.06 3.47
CA VAL A 95 -3.82 1.10 4.35
C VAL A 95 -4.59 2.31 3.82
N VAL A 96 -4.98 3.23 4.69
CA VAL A 96 -5.67 4.46 4.32
C VAL A 96 -4.72 5.63 4.52
N ILE A 97 -4.35 6.30 3.43
CA ILE A 97 -3.43 7.44 3.45
C ILE A 97 -4.28 8.71 3.54
N THR A 98 -4.24 9.39 4.68
CA THR A 98 -4.89 10.68 4.95
C THR A 98 -3.94 11.83 4.60
N LEU A 99 -4.30 12.62 3.58
CA LEU A 99 -3.57 13.84 3.26
C LEU A 99 -4.01 14.98 4.21
N GLY A 100 -3.27 15.17 5.29
CA GLY A 100 -3.46 16.25 6.27
C GLY A 100 -2.24 16.37 7.18
N ASP A 101 -1.76 17.59 7.43
CA ASP A 101 -0.48 17.95 8.04
C ASP A 101 -0.23 17.41 9.48
N HIS A 102 0.02 16.11 9.62
CA HIS A 102 0.61 15.49 10.80
C HIS A 102 1.70 14.50 10.38
N ASP A 103 2.77 14.36 11.17
CA ASP A 103 4.01 13.58 10.92
C ASP A 103 3.84 12.13 10.39
N LYS A 104 2.62 11.60 10.33
CA LYS A 104 2.28 10.25 9.86
C LYS A 104 0.96 10.25 9.06
N PRO A 105 0.99 10.49 7.74
CA PRO A 105 -0.22 10.63 6.92
C PRO A 105 -0.90 9.30 6.56
N TRP A 106 -0.63 8.19 7.25
CA TRP A 106 -1.28 6.90 7.00
C TRP A 106 -1.91 6.33 8.28
N VAL A 107 -3.13 5.86 8.13
CA VAL A 107 -3.93 5.17 9.13
C VAL A 107 -4.21 3.75 8.61
N PHE A 108 -4.04 2.76 9.47
CA PHE A 108 -4.34 1.38 9.12
C PHE A 108 -5.86 1.18 9.10
N LYS A 109 -6.38 0.55 8.04
CA LYS A 109 -7.74 0.00 8.10
C LYS A 109 -7.62 -1.18 9.05
N ASP A 110 -8.32 -1.12 10.19
CA ASP A 110 -8.18 -2.03 11.32
C ASP A 110 -7.92 -3.49 10.90
N PRO A 111 -7.06 -4.23 11.63
CA PRO A 111 -6.89 -5.65 11.39
C PRO A 111 -8.25 -6.38 11.54
N PRO A 112 -8.48 -7.49 10.81
CA PRO A 112 -9.55 -8.41 11.18
C PRO A 112 -9.41 -8.75 12.66
N PRO A 113 -10.53 -8.83 13.41
CA PRO A 113 -10.52 -8.86 14.86
C PRO A 113 -9.52 -9.91 15.33
N CYS A 114 -8.53 -9.47 16.12
CA CYS A 114 -7.59 -10.36 16.80
C CYS A 114 -8.41 -11.52 17.33
N LYS A 115 -8.16 -12.74 16.83
CA LYS A 115 -8.71 -13.91 17.49
C LYS A 115 -8.22 -13.81 18.93
N PRO A 116 -9.10 -13.83 19.93
CA PRO A 116 -8.64 -13.90 21.30
C PRO A 116 -7.79 -15.17 21.40
N HIS A 117 -6.51 -14.95 21.64
CA HIS A 117 -5.60 -15.98 22.07
C HIS A 117 -6.09 -16.40 23.46
N SER A 118 -7.04 -17.34 23.53
CA SER A 118 -7.36 -18.02 24.78
C SER A 118 -6.29 -19.08 24.99
N GLU A 119 -5.14 -18.62 25.47
CA GLU A 119 -4.19 -19.45 26.19
C GLU A 119 -4.88 -20.07 27.41
N ASP A 120 -4.61 -21.38 27.58
CA ASP A 120 -4.67 -22.16 28.82
C ASP A 120 -6.06 -22.42 29.45
N GLU A 121 -6.59 -23.63 29.19
CA GLU A 121 -7.38 -24.35 30.21
C GLU A 121 -6.42 -24.95 31.24
N PRO A 122 -6.34 -24.44 32.48
CA PRO A 122 -5.87 -25.25 33.59
C PRO A 122 -7.01 -26.13 34.08
N SER A 123 -6.84 -27.43 33.86
CA SER A 123 -7.57 -28.50 34.53
C SER A 123 -7.63 -28.26 36.05
N TYR A 124 -8.82 -28.06 36.59
CA TYR A 124 -9.14 -28.52 37.94
C TYR A 124 -10.62 -28.91 38.00
N GLU A 125 -10.87 -30.22 38.04
CA GLU A 125 -12.13 -30.74 38.59
C GLU A 125 -11.78 -31.30 39.96
N ALA A 126 -12.45 -30.78 40.99
CA ALA A 126 -12.42 -31.24 42.37
C ALA A 126 -13.85 -31.66 42.78
#